data_AF-A0A815YYZ1-F1
#
_entry.id   AF-A0A815YYZ1-F1
#
_cell.length_a   1.000
_cell.length_b   1.000
_cell.length_c   1.000
_cell.angle_alpha   90.00
_cell.angle_beta   90.00
_cell.angle_gamma   90.00
#
_symmetry.space_group_name_H-M   'P 1'
#
loop_
_entity.id
_entity.type
_entity.pdbx_description
1 polymer ?
#
loop_
_entity_poly.entity_id
_entity_poly.type
_entity_poly.pdbx_seq_one_letter_code
_entity_poly.pdbx_strand_id
1 'polypeptide(L)'
;VYLVRRGQYYYAMKTLRKNLILEGENVEYVQSERDILIQCRSNPFIIQLFYTFQNVERLFFLMEVARGGTLFNILQYQSPIPLEQDRIVFYSG
;
A
#
# COMPACT_ATOMS: atom_id res chain seq x y z
N VAL A 1 0.20 9.41 1.48
CA VAL A 1 -0.06 8.47 2.61
C VAL A 1 0.44 9.15 3.88
N TYR A 2 -0.32 9.09 4.97
CA TYR A 2 0.00 9.74 6.23
C TYR A 2 0.13 8.71 7.35
N LEU A 3 1.13 8.87 8.23
CA LEU A 3 1.19 8.10 9.48
C LEU A 3 0.22 8.72 10.48
N VAL A 4 -0.71 7.92 11.00
CA VAL A 4 -1.68 8.38 12.01
C VAL A 4 -1.68 7.49 13.24
N ARG A 5 -2.08 8.07 14.38
CA ARG A 5 -2.14 7.39 15.67
C ARG A 5 -3.58 7.37 16.18
N ARG A 6 -4.05 6.21 16.63
CA ARG A 6 -5.31 6.05 17.36
C ARG A 6 -5.03 5.28 18.64
N GLY A 7 -5.07 5.97 19.78
CA GLY A 7 -4.64 5.41 21.06
C GLY A 7 -3.15 5.04 21.03
N GLN A 8 -2.84 3.77 21.26
CA GLN A 8 -1.45 3.25 21.21
C GLN A 8 -1.06 2.66 19.85
N TYR A 9 -1.99 2.61 18.89
CA TYR A 9 -1.75 2.00 17.58
C TYR A 9 -1.41 3.04 16.52
N TYR A 10 -0.51 2.66 15.62
CA TYR A 10 -0.09 3.44 14.46
C TYR A 10 -0.64 2.80 13.18
N TYR A 11 -1.10 3.64 12.26
CA TYR A 11 -1.70 3.24 10.99
C TYR A 11 -1.16 4.08 9.83
N ALA A 12 -1.14 3.50 8.64
CA ALA A 12 -0.89 4.22 7.40
C ALA A 12 -2.25 4.60 6.78
N MET A 13 -2.51 5.89 6.62
CA MET A 13 -3.73 6.38 5.98
C MET A 13 -3.42 6.82 4.55
N LYS A 14 -3.94 6.07 3.57
CA LYS A 14 -3.96 6.51 2.17
C LYS A 14 -5.16 7.42 1.97
N THR A 15 -4.94 8.60 1.39
CA THR A 15 -5.98 9.59 1.10
C THR A 15 -6.04 9.81 -0.40
N LEU A 16 -7.21 9.61 -0.98
CA LEU A 16 -7.47 9.76 -2.41
C LEU A 16 -8.51 10.87 -2.59
N ARG A 17 -8.29 11.79 -3.53
CA ARG A 17 -9.25 12.85 -3.84
C ARG A 17 -10.24 12.33 -4.89
N LYS A 18 -11.54 12.45 -4.62
CA LYS A 18 -12.59 11.91 -5.48
C LYS A 18 -12.62 12.58 -6.84
N ASN A 19 -12.39 13.89 -6.92
CA ASN A 19 -12.33 14.60 -8.20
C ASN A 19 -11.23 14.04 -9.10
N LEU A 20 -10.03 13.80 -8.57
CA LEU A 20 -8.92 13.22 -9.34
C LEU A 20 -9.19 11.77 -9.78
N ILE A 21 -9.90 10.99 -8.96
CA ILE A 21 -10.30 9.63 -9.33
C ILE A 21 -11.28 9.65 -10.50
N LEU A 22 -12.27 10.56 -10.45
CA LEU A 22 -13.28 10.71 -11.49
C LEU A 22 -12.68 11.27 -12.79
N GLU A 23 -11.83 12.30 -12.68
CA GLU A 23 -11.14 12.92 -13.83
C GLU A 23 -10.23 11.93 -14.57
N GLY A 24 -9.59 11.02 -13.83
CA GLY A 24 -8.69 10.02 -14.41
C GLY A 24 -9.34 8.66 -14.73
N GLU A 25 -10.68 8.55 -14.64
CA GLU A 25 -11.42 7.29 -14.85
C GLU A 25 -10.93 6.10 -13.99
N ASN A 26 -10.29 6.38 -12.85
CA ASN A 26 -9.62 5.38 -12.01
C ASN A 26 -10.55 4.76 -10.96
N VAL A 27 -11.87 4.85 -11.17
CA VAL A 27 -12.87 4.38 -10.18
C VAL A 27 -12.75 2.87 -9.99
N GLU A 28 -12.71 2.11 -11.08
CA GLU A 28 -12.59 0.64 -11.04
C GLU A 28 -11.28 0.20 -10.42
N TYR A 29 -10.18 0.91 -10.71
CA TYR A 29 -8.87 0.62 -10.13
C TYR A 29 -8.87 0.78 -8.60
N VAL A 30 -9.45 1.87 -8.10
CA VAL A 30 -9.54 2.12 -6.64
C VAL A 30 -10.45 1.10 -5.95
N GLN A 31 -11.55 0.69 -6.60
CA GLN A 31 -12.42 -0.37 -6.09
C GLN A 31 -11.70 -1.72 -6.05
N SER A 32 -11.00 -2.07 -7.14
CA SER A 32 -10.23 -3.29 -7.26
C SER A 32 -9.11 -3.35 -6.22
N GLU A 33 -8.38 -2.25 -6.01
CA GLU A 33 -7.37 -2.14 -4.96
C GLU A 33 -7.97 -2.45 -3.58
N ARG A 34 -9.11 -1.83 -3.26
CA ARG A 34 -9.81 -2.09 -1.99
C ARG A 34 -10.18 -3.58 -1.86
N ASP A 35 -10.78 -4.13 -2.90
CA ASP A 35 -11.35 -5.48 -2.85
C ASP A 35 -10.23 -6.55 -2.75
N ILE A 36 -9.12 -6.36 -3.47
CA ILE A 36 -7.91 -7.19 -3.33
C ILE A 36 -7.36 -7.12 -1.90
N LEU A 37 -7.23 -5.92 -1.32
CA LEU A 37 -6.74 -5.77 0.06
C LEU A 37 -7.66 -6.43 1.09
N ILE A 38 -8.97 -6.49 0.83
CA ILE A 38 -9.93 -7.22 1.67
C ILE A 38 -9.73 -8.74 1.52
N GLN A 39 -9.60 -9.23 0.29
CA GLN A 39 -9.40 -10.66 0.01
C GLN A 39 -8.08 -11.19 0.58
N CYS A 40 -7.03 -10.37 0.57
CA CYS A 40 -5.70 -10.74 1.05
C CYS A 40 -5.50 -10.57 2.57
N ARG A 41 -6.56 -10.34 3.36
CA ARG A 41 -6.46 -10.03 4.80
C ARG A 41 -5.69 -11.06 5.63
N SER A 42 -5.69 -12.33 5.22
CA SER A 42 -4.96 -13.43 5.90
C SER A 42 -3.51 -13.61 5.43
N ASN A 43 -3.06 -12.88 4.41
CA ASN A 43 -1.73 -13.03 3.84
C ASN A 43 -0.70 -12.20 4.65
N PRO A 44 0.34 -12.80 5.24
CA PRO A 44 1.33 -12.09 6.05
C PRO A 44 2.28 -11.20 5.24
N PHE A 45 2.29 -11.30 3.91
CA PHE A 45 3.16 -10.53 3.01
C PHE A 45 2.45 -9.36 2.33
N ILE A 46 1.13 -9.21 2.54
CA ILE A 46 0.33 -8.13 1.97
C ILE A 46 -0.16 -7.25 3.10
N ILE A 47 0.01 -5.94 2.94
CA ILE A 47 -0.41 -4.94 3.93
C ILE A 47 -1.90 -5.09 4.21
N GLN A 48 -2.26 -5.21 5.48
CA GLN A 48 -3.66 -5.34 5.87
C GLN A 48 -4.43 -4.02 5.75
N LEU A 49 -5.65 -4.10 5.21
CA LEU A 49 -6.63 -3.02 5.24
C LEU A 49 -7.53 -3.18 6.46
N PHE A 50 -7.50 -2.21 7.37
CA PHE A 50 -8.32 -2.22 8.59
C PHE A 50 -9.69 -1.61 8.36
N TYR A 51 -9.75 -0.42 7.78
CA TYR A 51 -10.99 0.32 7.58
C TYR A 51 -10.93 1.16 6.31
N THR A 52 -12.08 1.36 5.68
CA THR A 52 -12.27 2.34 4.61
C THR A 52 -13.39 3.28 4.97
N PHE A 53 -13.17 4.57 4.81
CA PHE A 53 -14.19 5.60 5.05
C PHE A 53 -14.01 6.74 4.06
N GLN A 54 -14.99 7.64 4.00
CA GLN A 54 -15.00 8.72 3.04
C GLN A 54 -15.70 9.95 3.59
N ASN A 55 -15.35 11.11 3.06
CA ASN A 55 -16.13 12.33 3.21
C ASN A 55 -16.55 12.82 1.81
N VAL A 56 -17.08 14.04 1.71
CA VAL A 56 -17.56 14.61 0.43
C VAL A 56 -16.45 14.65 -0.62
N GLU A 57 -15.21 14.95 -0.23
CA GLU A 57 -14.10 15.19 -1.16
C GLU A 57 -13.16 14.00 -1.34
N ARG A 58 -13.05 13.11 -0.35
CA ARG A 58 -11.93 12.18 -0.21
C ARG A 58 -12.36 10.79 0.23
N LEU A 59 -11.61 9.80 -0.23
CA LEU A 59 -11.63 8.41 0.22
C LEU A 59 -10.39 8.15 1.08
N PHE A 60 -10.56 7.38 2.15
CA PHE A 60 -9.52 7.09 3.12
C PHE A 60 -9.41 5.59 3.35
N PHE A 61 -8.21 5.04 3.18
CA PHE A 61 -7.91 3.65 3.49
C PHE A 61 -6.98 3.64 4.70
N LEU A 62 -7.41 3.01 5.79
CA LEU A 62 -6.62 2.83 7.00
C LEU A 62 -5.96 1.46 6.95
N MET A 63 -4.64 1.46 6.88
CA MET A 63 -3.83 0.29 6.56
C MET A 63 -2.78 0.05 7.65
N GLU A 64 -2.21 -1.14 7.65
CA GLU A 64 -1.02 -1.48 8.42
C GLU A 64 0.18 -0.60 8.04
N VAL A 65 1.01 -0.29 9.04
CA VAL A 65 2.23 0.49 8.84
C VAL A 65 3.40 -0.44 8.55
N ALA A 66 3.90 -0.42 7.32
CA ALA A 66 5.17 -1.02 6.98
C ALA A 66 6.33 -0.13 7.44
N ARG A 67 7.02 -0.51 8.52
CA ARG A 67 8.09 0.30 9.15
C ARG A 67 9.50 0.09 8.55
N GLY A 68 9.65 -0.85 7.62
CA GLY A 68 10.96 -1.25 7.07
C GLY A 68 11.46 -0.44 5.87
N GLY A 69 10.70 0.57 5.41
CA GLY A 69 10.98 1.22 4.13
C GLY A 69 10.65 0.33 2.94
N THR A 70 11.15 0.68 1.76
CA THR A 70 10.94 -0.13 0.55
C THR A 70 12.16 -0.98 0.24
N LEU A 71 11.97 -2.10 -0.48
CA LEU A 71 13.08 -2.88 -1.03
C LEU A 71 14.04 -2.00 -1.83
N PHE A 72 13.52 -1.02 -2.57
CA PHE A 72 14.32 -0.06 -3.31
C PHE A 72 15.28 0.75 -2.41
N ASN A 73 14.83 1.19 -1.23
CA ASN A 73 15.72 1.87 -0.27
C ASN A 73 16.85 0.95 0.17
N ILE A 74 16.53 -0.32 0.47
CA ILE A 74 17.53 -1.31 0.89
C ILE A 74 18.58 -1.50 -0.21
N LEU A 75 18.15 -1.68 -1.46
CA LEU A 75 19.03 -1.87 -2.62
C LEU A 75 19.87 -0.63 -2.94
N GLN A 76 19.37 0.57 -2.68
CA GLN A 76 20.14 1.81 -2.92
C GLN A 76 21.20 2.08 -1.86
N TYR A 77 20.93 1.77 -0.59
CA TYR A 77 21.83 2.11 0.53
C TYR A 77 22.78 0.97 0.90
N GLN A 78 22.48 -0.27 0.54
CA GLN A 78 23.41 -1.37 0.68
C GLN A 78 24.28 -1.45 -0.58
N SER A 79 25.60 -1.22 -0.42
CA SER A 79 26.63 -1.54 -1.43
C SER A 79 26.32 -2.92 -2.03
N PRO A 80 26.48 -3.13 -3.35
CA PRO A 80 25.83 -4.22 -4.08
C PRO A 80 26.05 -5.55 -3.37
N ILE A 81 25.04 -5.98 -2.62
CA ILE A 81 25.00 -7.33 -2.09
C ILE A 81 24.85 -8.17 -3.34
N PRO A 82 25.78 -9.10 -3.63
CA PRO A 82 25.57 -10.07 -4.69
C PRO A 82 24.36 -10.90 -4.26
N LEU A 83 23.18 -10.49 -4.71
CA LEU A 83 22.00 -11.32 -4.64
C LEU A 83 22.32 -12.52 -5.52
N GLU A 84 22.42 -13.71 -4.91
CA GLU A 84 22.66 -14.94 -5.67
C GLU A 84 21.67 -15.01 -6.83
N GLN A 85 22.17 -15.33 -8.04
CA GLN A 85 21.36 -15.29 -9.27
C GLN A 85 20.10 -16.15 -9.15
N ASP A 86 20.14 -17.24 -8.39
CA ASP A 86 19.01 -18.13 -8.11
C ASP A 86 17.88 -17.46 -7.30
N ARG A 87 18.13 -16.31 -6.68
CA ARG A 87 17.14 -15.53 -5.92
C ARG A 87 16.52 -14.37 -6.71
N ILE A 88 16.98 -14.12 -7.94
CA ILE A 88 16.48 -13.04 -8.80
C ILE A 88 15.75 -13.64 -9.99
N VAL A 89 14.43 -13.84 -9.83
CA VAL A 89 13.56 -14.21 -10.95
C VAL A 89 12.84 -12.94 -11.43
N PHE A 90 13.09 -12.54 -12.67
CA PHE A 90 12.29 -11.51 -13.32
C PHE A 90 10.98 -12.14 -13.79
N TYR A 91 9.88 -11.75 -13.15
CA TYR A 91 8.55 -12.06 -13.65
C TYR A 91 8.22 -11.06 -14.77
N SER A 92 8.62 -11.36 -16.01
CA SER A 92 8.10 -10.66 -17.19
C SER A 92 6.74 -11.24 -17.53
N GLY A 93 5.69 -10.46 -17.32
CA GLY A 93 4.35 -10.68 -17.85
C GLY A 93 4.10 -9.77 -19.03
#